data_AF-M4RCE7-F1
#
_entry.id   AF-M4RCE7-F1
#
_cell.length_a   1.000
_cell.length_b   1.000
_cell.length_c   1.000
_cell.angle_alpha   90.00
_cell.angle_beta   90.00
_cell.angle_gamma   90.00
#
_symmetry.space_group_name_H-M   'P 1'
#
loop_
_entity.id
_entity.type
_entity.pdbx_description
1 polymer ?
#
loop_
_entity_poly.entity_id
_entity_poly.type
_entity_poly.pdbx_seq_one_letter_code
_entity_poly.pdbx_strand_id
1 'polypeptide(L)'
;MKITSISIRNHSRISDCTLDVRNNLILVGANGSGKSSILRCIDLALGKTTQQLYYSIDNSDFEDEEQPFVVEVRLEELSEDELSFFPDDYDALDNSLTVRMEATLDKDDLTIRHTFQKAPARTI
;
A
#
# COMPACT_ATOMS: atom_id res chain seq x y z
N MET A 1 -12.39 -7.92 -8.48
CA MET A 1 -11.11 -7.38 -7.97
C MET A 1 -10.37 -8.37 -7.06
N LYS A 2 -9.03 -8.47 -7.15
CA LYS A 2 -8.15 -9.18 -6.20
C LYS A 2 -6.82 -8.44 -6.00
N ILE A 3 -6.17 -8.62 -4.83
CA ILE A 3 -4.81 -8.14 -4.58
C ILE A 3 -3.81 -9.07 -5.26
N THR A 4 -2.85 -8.53 -6.02
CA THR A 4 -1.81 -9.31 -6.70
C THR A 4 -0.38 -8.94 -6.30
N SER A 5 -0.18 -7.77 -5.70
CA SER A 5 1.12 -7.38 -5.14
C SER A 5 0.95 -6.39 -4.01
N ILE A 6 1.81 -6.48 -3.00
CA ILE A 6 1.89 -5.54 -1.88
C ILE A 6 3.34 -5.12 -1.73
N SER A 7 3.63 -3.82 -1.85
CA SER A 7 4.95 -3.24 -1.61
C SER A 7 4.90 -2.35 -0.38
N ILE A 8 5.83 -2.53 0.56
CA ILE A 8 5.93 -1.75 1.79
C ILE A 8 7.36 -1.21 1.87
N ARG A 9 7.49 0.09 2.08
CA ARG A 9 8.77 0.80 2.18
C ARG A 9 8.82 1.67 3.41
N ASN A 10 9.97 1.71 4.09
CA ASN A 10 10.25 2.58 5.24
C ASN A 10 9.28 2.39 6.42
N HIS A 11 8.92 1.15 6.75
CA HIS A 11 8.08 0.82 7.90
C HIS A 11 8.94 0.32 9.08
N SER A 12 8.79 0.91 10.27
CA SER A 12 9.70 0.71 11.42
C SER A 12 9.91 -0.74 11.90
N ARG A 13 8.98 -1.65 11.60
CA ARG A 13 9.01 -3.06 12.06
C ARG A 13 9.13 -4.10 10.96
N ILE A 14 9.13 -3.68 9.70
CA ILE A 14 9.22 -4.60 8.56
C ILE A 14 10.19 -4.00 7.57
N SER A 15 11.26 -4.73 7.27
CA SER A 15 12.15 -4.33 6.19
C SER A 15 11.37 -4.21 4.89
N ASP A 16 11.69 -3.16 4.17
CA ASP A 16 11.44 -2.98 2.74
C ASP A 16 11.21 -4.29 1.96
N CYS A 17 9.98 -4.51 1.53
CA CYS A 17 9.61 -5.77 0.88
C CYS A 17 8.50 -5.58 -0.16
N THR A 18 8.46 -6.55 -1.08
CA THR A 18 7.38 -6.70 -2.05
C THR A 18 6.92 -8.15 -2.02
N LEU A 19 5.61 -8.36 -1.85
CA LEU A 19 4.96 -9.65 -1.75
C LEU A 19 4.03 -9.84 -2.94
N ASP A 20 4.34 -10.81 -3.80
CA ASP A 20 3.43 -11.22 -4.86
C ASP A 20 2.32 -12.11 -4.29
N VAL A 21 1.08 -11.72 -4.56
CA VAL A 21 -0.12 -12.44 -4.13
C VAL A 21 -0.67 -13.20 -5.33
N ARG A 22 -0.69 -14.53 -5.22
CA ARG A 22 -1.32 -15.41 -6.21
C ARG A 22 -2.80 -15.59 -5.85
N ASN A 23 -3.29 -16.82 -5.79
CA ASN A 23 -4.69 -17.08 -5.42
C ASN A 23 -4.95 -16.88 -3.91
N ASN A 24 -3.97 -17.20 -3.06
CA ASN A 24 -4.06 -17.05 -1.61
C ASN A 24 -2.71 -16.58 -1.07
N LEU A 25 -2.72 -15.66 -0.11
CA LEU A 25 -1.55 -15.27 0.68
C LEU A 25 -1.66 -15.89 2.07
N ILE A 26 -0.67 -16.69 2.46
CA ILE A 26 -0.59 -17.30 3.80
C ILE A 26 0.66 -16.75 4.48
N LEU A 27 0.47 -16.01 5.58
CA LEU A 27 1.56 -15.44 6.38
C LEU A 27 1.82 -16.33 7.60
N VAL A 28 3.01 -16.92 7.69
CA VAL A 28 3.45 -17.78 8.81
C VAL A 28 4.77 -17.27 9.37
N GLY A 29 4.94 -17.38 10.68
CA GLY A 29 6.17 -16.96 11.37
C GLY A 29 5.92 -16.75 12.87
N ALA A 30 6.99 -16.58 13.64
CA ALA A 30 6.90 -16.34 15.07
C ALA A 30 6.13 -15.05 15.42
N ASN A 31 5.63 -14.92 16.66
CA ASN A 31 5.02 -13.67 17.10
C ASN A 31 6.02 -12.51 17.00
N GLY A 32 5.53 -11.33 16.59
CA GLY A 32 6.39 -10.16 16.35
C GLY A 32 7.13 -10.17 15.00
N SER A 33 7.02 -11.22 14.18
CA SER A 33 7.71 -11.31 12.87
C SER A 33 7.13 -10.40 11.77
N GLY A 34 6.33 -9.38 12.10
CA GLY A 34 5.77 -8.43 11.12
C GLY A 34 4.47 -8.85 10.41
N LYS A 35 3.93 -10.05 10.63
CA LYS A 35 2.69 -10.52 9.95
C LYS A 35 1.49 -9.57 10.13
N SER A 36 1.20 -9.17 11.37
CA SER A 36 0.11 -8.23 11.65
C SER A 36 0.41 -6.83 11.12
N SER A 37 1.68 -6.45 11.04
CA SER A 37 2.10 -5.18 10.45
C SER A 37 1.87 -5.16 8.93
N ILE A 38 2.08 -6.28 8.22
CA ILE A 38 1.71 -6.41 6.79
C ILE A 38 0.20 -6.22 6.63
N LEU A 39 -0.61 -6.91 7.44
CA LEU A 39 -2.07 -6.75 7.39
C LEU A 39 -2.52 -5.32 7.71
N ARG A 40 -1.87 -4.65 8.69
CA ARG A 40 -2.10 -3.23 8.98
C ARG A 40 -1.76 -2.36 7.78
N CYS A 41 -0.65 -2.60 7.08
CA CYS A 41 -0.29 -1.84 5.88
C CYS A 41 -1.34 -1.97 4.78
N ILE A 42 -1.87 -3.17 4.55
CA ILE A 42 -2.97 -3.38 3.60
C ILE A 42 -4.22 -2.60 4.04
N ASP A 43 -4.56 -2.61 5.33
CA ASP A 43 -5.69 -1.85 5.89
C ASP A 43 -5.50 -0.33 5.73
N LEU A 44 -4.27 0.18 5.92
CA LEU A 44 -3.94 1.59 5.65
C LEU A 44 -4.13 1.93 4.16
N ALA A 45 -3.75 1.04 3.25
CA ALA A 45 -3.89 1.31 1.82
C ALA A 45 -5.33 1.17 1.32
N LEU A 46 -6.14 0.25 1.84
CA LEU A 46 -7.44 -0.09 1.24
C LEU A 46 -8.65 0.09 2.16
N GLY A 47 -8.46 0.04 3.48
CA GLY A 47 -9.54 -0.09 4.46
C GLY A 47 -9.91 1.20 5.19
N LYS A 48 -9.16 2.29 5.00
CA LYS A 48 -9.31 3.53 5.77
C LYS A 48 -9.62 4.73 4.88
N THR A 49 -10.43 5.64 5.41
CA THR A 49 -10.57 6.99 4.87
C THR A 49 -9.34 7.83 5.19
N THR A 50 -9.12 8.92 4.46
CA THR A 50 -8.02 9.86 4.74
C THR A 50 -8.01 10.33 6.19
N GLN A 51 -9.17 10.68 6.77
CA GLN A 51 -9.25 11.09 8.17
C GLN A 51 -8.81 9.97 9.14
N GLN A 52 -9.18 8.72 8.87
CA GLN A 52 -8.77 7.58 9.70
C GLN A 52 -7.26 7.30 9.60
N LEU A 53 -6.64 7.58 8.44
CA LEU A 53 -5.19 7.45 8.28
C LEU A 53 -4.41 8.37 9.21
N TYR A 54 -4.86 9.62 9.35
CA TYR A 54 -4.26 10.58 10.29
C TYR A 54 -4.32 10.17 11.76
N TYR A 55 -5.26 9.28 12.13
CA TYR A 55 -5.32 8.68 13.48
C TYR A 55 -4.58 7.35 13.59
N SER A 56 -4.17 6.78 12.46
CA SER A 56 -3.64 5.41 12.38
C SER A 56 -2.16 5.36 12.01
N ILE A 57 -1.52 6.50 11.75
CA ILE A 57 -0.11 6.61 11.41
C ILE A 57 0.50 7.66 12.34
N ASP A 58 1.64 7.31 12.94
CA ASP A 58 2.45 8.23 13.74
C ASP A 58 3.94 8.02 13.45
N ASN A 59 4.80 8.86 14.04
CA ASN A 59 6.24 8.83 13.79
C ASN A 59 6.87 7.45 14.08
N SER A 60 6.31 6.67 15.00
CA SER A 60 6.83 5.34 15.33
C SER A 60 6.57 4.28 14.25
N ASP A 61 5.77 4.60 13.22
CA ASP A 61 5.56 3.72 12.06
C ASP A 61 6.69 3.88 11.01
N PHE A 62 7.54 4.92 11.09
CA PHE A 62 8.63 5.19 10.15
C PHE A 62 9.94 4.52 10.60
N GLU A 63 10.67 3.91 9.68
CA GLU A 63 12.06 3.45 9.95
C GLU A 63 13.04 4.63 9.92
N ASP A 64 12.89 5.51 8.92
CA ASP A 64 13.58 6.77 8.75
C ASP A 64 12.54 7.90 8.58
N GLU A 65 12.49 8.85 9.52
CA GLU A 65 11.55 9.98 9.49
C GLU A 65 11.83 10.96 8.35
N GLU A 66 13.01 10.93 7.73
CA GLU A 66 13.35 11.74 6.55
C GLU A 66 12.89 11.12 5.23
N GLN A 67 12.39 9.88 5.25
CA GLN A 67 11.92 9.16 4.07
C GLN A 67 10.40 8.95 4.10
N PRO A 68 9.72 8.85 2.95
CA PRO A 68 8.29 8.55 2.93
C PRO A 68 8.03 7.10 3.37
N PHE A 69 7.06 6.90 4.27
CA PHE A 69 6.46 5.58 4.52
C PHE A 69 5.45 5.31 3.41
N VAL A 70 5.69 4.28 2.59
CA VAL A 70 4.89 3.97 1.41
C VAL A 70 4.34 2.56 1.48
N VAL A 71 3.03 2.43 1.23
CA VAL A 71 2.37 1.16 0.96
C VAL A 71 1.69 1.23 -0.40
N GLU A 72 2.05 0.32 -1.29
CA GLU A 72 1.40 0.14 -2.59
C GLU A 72 0.72 -1.22 -2.64
N VAL A 73 -0.55 -1.23 -3.03
CA VAL A 73 -1.33 -2.44 -3.24
C VAL A 73 -1.82 -2.47 -4.67
N ARG A 74 -1.38 -3.49 -5.41
CA ARG A 74 -1.79 -3.73 -6.79
C ARG A 74 -3.03 -4.62 -6.81
N LEU A 75 -4.01 -4.19 -7.60
CA LEU A 75 -5.30 -4.82 -7.80
C LEU A 75 -5.44 -5.22 -9.26
N GLU A 76 -5.96 -6.42 -9.50
CA GLU A 76 -6.29 -6.91 -10.84
C GLU A 76 -7.71 -7.46 -10.86
N GLU A 77 -8.19 -7.83 -12.06
CA GLU A 77 -9.51 -8.41 -12.29
C GLU A 77 -10.64 -7.52 -11.75
N LEU A 78 -10.55 -6.22 -12.00
CA LEU A 78 -11.65 -5.29 -11.75
C LEU A 78 -12.80 -5.59 -12.73
N SER A 79 -14.04 -5.56 -12.24
CA SER A 79 -15.22 -5.67 -13.10
C SER A 79 -15.40 -4.41 -13.95
N GLU A 80 -16.24 -4.49 -14.99
CA GLU A 80 -16.56 -3.31 -15.83
C GLU A 80 -17.16 -2.16 -15.01
N ASP A 81 -18.02 -2.48 -14.03
CA ASP A 81 -18.59 -1.51 -13.10
C ASP A 81 -17.49 -0.87 -12.23
N GLU A 82 -16.55 -1.66 -11.72
CA GLU A 82 -15.42 -1.17 -10.91
C GLU A 82 -14.49 -0.26 -11.75
N LEU A 83 -14.21 -0.64 -13.00
CA LEU A 83 -13.39 0.14 -13.92
C LEU A 83 -13.97 1.53 -14.23
N SER A 84 -15.30 1.66 -14.22
CA SER A 84 -15.98 2.94 -14.47
C SER A 84 -15.62 4.02 -13.45
N PHE A 85 -15.15 3.64 -12.25
CA PHE A 85 -14.69 4.57 -11.22
C PHE A 85 -13.25 5.04 -11.42
N PHE A 86 -12.45 4.40 -12.29
CA PHE A 86 -11.02 4.66 -12.46
C PHE A 86 -10.59 4.83 -13.93
N PRO A 87 -11.21 5.75 -14.70
CA PRO A 87 -10.97 5.85 -16.14
C PRO A 87 -9.53 6.24 -16.51
N ASP A 88 -8.88 7.08 -15.69
CA ASP A 88 -7.55 7.62 -15.97
C ASP A 88 -6.41 6.88 -15.24
N ASP A 89 -6.74 6.21 -14.13
CA ASP A 89 -5.76 5.57 -13.24
C ASP A 89 -5.53 4.09 -13.56
N TYR A 90 -6.48 3.44 -14.24
CA TYR A 90 -6.36 2.04 -14.61
C TYR A 90 -5.33 1.82 -15.71
N ASP A 91 -4.44 0.84 -15.52
CA ASP A 91 -3.51 0.39 -16.55
C ASP A 91 -4.16 -0.71 -17.39
N ALA A 92 -4.63 -0.35 -18.58
CA ALA A 92 -5.24 -1.28 -19.52
C ALA A 92 -4.24 -2.27 -20.16
N LEU A 93 -2.93 -1.95 -20.19
CA LEU A 93 -1.91 -2.85 -20.74
C LEU A 93 -1.56 -3.94 -19.74
N ASP A 94 -1.47 -3.58 -18.46
CA ASP A 94 -1.13 -4.48 -17.36
C ASP A 94 -2.36 -5.03 -16.63
N ASN A 95 -3.56 -4.63 -17.08
CA ASN A 95 -4.87 -4.98 -16.53
C ASN A 95 -4.92 -4.81 -14.99
N SER A 96 -4.39 -3.68 -14.50
CA SER A 96 -4.18 -3.46 -13.07
C SER A 96 -4.43 -2.01 -12.63
N LEU A 97 -4.72 -1.86 -11.33
CA LEU A 97 -4.82 -0.60 -10.62
C LEU A 97 -3.91 -0.64 -9.40
N THR A 98 -3.10 0.40 -9.17
CA THR A 98 -2.29 0.51 -7.95
C THR A 98 -2.90 1.53 -7.00
N VAL A 99 -3.21 1.10 -5.78
CA VAL A 99 -3.56 2.00 -4.68
C VAL A 99 -2.30 2.28 -3.89
N ARG A 100 -2.01 3.56 -3.69
CA ARG A 100 -0.80 4.02 -3.02
C ARG A 100 -1.17 4.90 -1.83
N MET A 101 -0.69 4.49 -0.65
CA MET A 101 -0.68 5.30 0.55
C MET A 101 0.77 5.74 0.79
N GLU A 102 1.00 7.04 0.85
CA GLU A 102 2.27 7.65 1.22
C GLU A 102 2.04 8.57 2.41
N ALA A 103 2.85 8.38 3.45
CA ALA A 103 2.94 9.26 4.58
C ALA A 103 4.34 9.89 4.61
N THR A 104 4.40 11.20 4.81
CA THR A 104 5.65 11.97 4.98
C THR A 104 5.55 12.80 6.24
N LEU A 105 6.66 12.90 6.96
CA LEU A 105 6.81 13.78 8.12
C LEU A 105 7.62 15.01 7.74
N ASP A 106 7.12 16.18 8.10
CA ASP A 106 7.91 17.40 8.21
C ASP A 106 7.89 17.83 9.68
N LYS A 107 8.93 17.41 10.42
CA LYS A 107 8.98 17.51 11.89
C LYS A 107 7.80 16.74 12.52
N ASP A 108 6.87 17.45 13.15
CA ASP A 108 5.68 16.88 13.78
C ASP A 108 4.44 16.90 12.86
N ASP A 109 4.57 17.49 11.66
CA ASP A 109 3.46 17.59 10.71
C ASP A 109 3.43 16.37 9.78
N LEU A 110 2.42 15.52 9.98
CA LEU A 110 2.13 14.39 9.11
C LEU A 110 1.38 14.85 7.85
N THR A 111 1.84 14.43 6.68
CA THR A 111 1.11 14.60 5.42
C THR A 111 0.85 13.23 4.81
N ILE A 112 -0.40 12.96 4.44
CA ILE A 112 -0.81 11.67 3.87
C ILE A 112 -1.37 11.90 2.47
N ARG A 113 -0.84 11.17 1.50
CA ARG A 113 -1.37 11.07 0.14
C ARG A 113 -1.91 9.67 -0.08
N HIS A 114 -3.18 9.59 -0.47
CA HIS A 114 -3.86 8.34 -0.81
C HIS A 114 -4.36 8.47 -2.24
N THR A 115 -3.77 7.71 -3.16
CA THR A 115 -3.95 7.90 -4.60
C THR A 115 -4.17 6.58 -5.32
N PHE A 116 -4.87 6.65 -6.44
CA PHE A 116 -4.96 5.59 -7.44
C PHE A 116 -4.02 5.95 -8.59
N GLN A 117 -3.30 4.97 -9.13
CA GLN A 117 -2.36 5.20 -10.21
C GLN A 117 -2.11 3.94 -11.03
N LYS A 118 -1.61 4.14 -12.25
CA LYS A 118 -1.04 3.06 -13.08
C LYS A 118 0.19 2.49 -12.38
N ALA A 119 0.47 1.22 -12.62
CA ALA A 119 1.68 0.61 -12.07
C ALA A 119 2.91 1.40 -12.54
N PRO A 120 3.91 1.65 -11.67
CA PRO A 120 5.16 2.23 -12.12
C PRO A 120 5.78 1.30 -13.18
N ALA A 121 6.33 1.88 -14.25
CA ALA A 121 6.98 1.11 -15.30
C ALA A 121 8.05 0.21 -14.67
N ARG A 122 7.89 -1.11 -14.79
CA ARG A 122 8.90 -2.08 -14.34
C ARG A 122 10.20 -1.76 -15.06
N THR A 123 11.18 -1.23 -14.34
CA THR A 123 12.54 -1.10 -14.88
C THR A 123 13.14 -2.51 -14.89
N ILE A 124 13.44 -2.98 -16.10
CA ILE A 124 14.04 -4.30 -16.39
C ILE A 124 15.51 -4.28 -15.98
#